data_AF-A0AA50TVH5-F1
#
_entry.id   AF-A0AA50TVH5-F1
#
_cell.length_a   1.000
_cell.length_b   1.000
_cell.length_c   1.000
_cell.angle_alpha   90.00
_cell.angle_beta   90.00
_cell.angle_gamma   90.00
#
_symmetry.space_group_name_H-M   'P 1'
#
loop_
_entity.id
_entity.type
_entity.pdbx_description
1 polymer ?
#
loop_
_entity_poly.entity_id
_entity_poly.type
_entity_poly.pdbx_seq_one_letter_code
_entity_poly.pdbx_strand_id
1 'polypeptide(L)'
;LEKEYNEDPIYLAKVKDLSSKYKHIRRTRPDGNCFFRAFSYAYLEHLLTDKKEYDKFYEIAKNSKEILIALGFPQFTVEDFY
;
A
#
# COMPACT_ATOMS: atom_id res chain seq x y z
N LEU A 1 13.64 -12.49 -7.74
CA LEU A 1 13.29 -13.36 -6.60
C LEU A 1 13.97 -14.72 -6.70
N GLU A 2 13.92 -15.43 -7.83
CA GLU A 2 14.54 -16.77 -7.93
C GLU A 2 16.03 -16.81 -7.57
N LYS A 3 16.81 -15.79 -7.98
CA LYS A 3 18.23 -15.66 -7.59
C LYS A 3 18.46 -15.53 -6.08
N GLU A 4 17.48 -15.03 -5.32
CA GLU A 4 17.61 -14.79 -3.87
C GLU A 4 17.31 -16.02 -3.03
N TYR A 5 16.58 -16.99 -3.61
CA TYR A 5 16.16 -18.22 -2.94
C TYR A 5 16.70 -19.46 -3.67
N ASN A 6 17.81 -19.32 -4.41
CA ASN A 6 18.41 -20.41 -5.17
C ASN A 6 18.88 -21.59 -4.29
N GLU A 7 19.20 -21.33 -3.03
CA GLU A 7 19.64 -22.33 -2.05
C GLU A 7 18.49 -22.90 -1.20
N ASP A 8 17.28 -22.34 -1.29
CA ASP A 8 16.11 -22.81 -0.55
C ASP A 8 15.06 -23.39 -1.53
N PRO A 9 14.95 -24.73 -1.65
CA PRO A 9 14.07 -25.35 -2.62
C PRO A 9 12.59 -25.07 -2.36
N ILE A 10 12.20 -24.83 -1.11
CA ILE A 10 10.80 -24.55 -0.74
C ILE A 10 10.43 -23.13 -1.19
N TYR A 11 11.26 -22.14 -0.89
CA TYR A 11 11.01 -20.77 -1.34
C TYR A 11 11.14 -20.63 -2.86
N LEU A 12 12.10 -21.33 -3.49
CA LEU A 12 12.23 -21.33 -4.94
C LEU A 12 10.97 -21.86 -5.64
N ALA A 13 10.37 -22.94 -5.12
CA ALA A 13 9.12 -23.48 -5.66
C ALA A 13 7.96 -22.46 -5.55
N LYS A 14 7.83 -21.78 -4.41
CA LYS A 14 6.82 -20.73 -4.22
C LYS A 14 7.03 -19.52 -5.14
N VAL A 15 8.27 -19.10 -5.33
CA VAL A 15 8.61 -18.00 -6.25
C VAL A 15 8.25 -18.36 -7.69
N LYS A 16 8.55 -19.60 -8.13
CA LYS A 16 8.17 -20.06 -9.47
C LYS A 16 6.67 -20.09 -9.68
N ASP A 17 5.89 -20.54 -8.70
CA ASP A 17 4.43 -20.47 -8.74
C ASP A 17 3.94 -19.02 -8.86
N LEU A 18 4.49 -18.09 -8.08
CA LEU A 18 4.15 -16.66 -8.17
C LEU A 18 4.49 -16.06 -9.55
N SER A 19 5.64 -16.39 -10.12
CA SER A 19 6.06 -15.93 -11.45
C SER A 19 5.10 -16.36 -12.56
N SER A 20 4.36 -17.47 -12.37
CA SER A 20 3.34 -17.90 -13.34
C SER A 20 2.08 -17.03 -13.33
N LYS A 21 1.81 -16.33 -12.21
CA LYS A 21 0.59 -15.54 -11.98
C LYS A 21 0.84 -14.03 -12.11
N TYR A 22 2.03 -13.58 -11.72
CA TYR A 22 2.37 -12.16 -11.64
C TYR A 22 3.63 -11.86 -12.45
N LYS A 23 3.55 -10.80 -13.27
CA LYS A 23 4.63 -10.40 -14.18
C LYS A 23 5.70 -9.53 -13.52
N HIS A 24 5.31 -8.74 -12.53
CA HIS A 24 6.15 -7.70 -11.94
C HIS A 24 6.04 -7.66 -10.42
N ILE A 25 7.09 -7.16 -9.78
CA ILE A 25 7.13 -6.89 -8.34
C ILE A 25 7.92 -5.60 -8.10
N ARG A 26 7.41 -4.75 -7.20
CA ARG A 26 8.12 -3.57 -6.68
C ARG A 26 8.44 -3.79 -5.22
N ARG A 27 9.70 -3.57 -4.82
CA ARG A 27 10.13 -3.72 -3.44
C ARG A 27 9.89 -2.45 -2.63
N THR A 28 9.65 -2.64 -1.34
CA THR A 28 9.58 -1.56 -0.35
C THR A 28 10.71 -1.70 0.66
N ARG A 29 11.18 -0.57 1.18
CA ARG A 29 12.18 -0.55 2.27
C ARG A 29 11.61 -1.24 3.53
N PRO A 30 12.33 -2.19 4.16
CA PRO A 30 11.86 -2.89 5.37
C PRO A 30 12.18 -2.08 6.64
N ASP A 31 11.50 -0.95 6.83
CA ASP A 31 11.75 0.01 7.91
C ASP A 31 10.61 0.09 8.94
N GLY A 32 9.84 -0.99 9.10
CA GLY A 32 8.65 -1.03 9.97
C GLY A 32 7.41 -0.34 9.39
N ASN A 33 7.58 0.51 8.37
CA ASN A 33 6.48 1.23 7.70
C ASN A 33 6.14 0.64 6.32
N CYS A 34 6.73 -0.50 5.96
CA CYS A 34 6.62 -1.08 4.63
C CYS A 34 5.18 -1.38 4.21
N PHE A 35 4.32 -1.82 5.14
CA PHE A 35 2.91 -2.09 4.87
C PHE A 35 2.16 -0.83 4.41
N PHE A 36 2.16 0.23 5.22
CA PHE A 36 1.50 1.50 4.91
C PHE A 36 2.03 2.07 3.58
N ARG A 37 3.35 2.00 3.37
CA ARG A 37 4.00 2.49 2.15
C ARG A 37 3.61 1.70 0.91
N ALA A 38 3.62 0.36 0.97
CA ALA A 38 3.30 -0.51 -0.14
C ALA A 38 1.83 -0.39 -0.54
N PHE A 39 0.94 -0.46 0.46
CA PHE A 39 -0.50 -0.38 0.25
C PHE A 39 -0.91 0.97 -0.34
N SER A 40 -0.54 2.08 0.31
CA SER A 40 -0.93 3.40 -0.16
C SER A 40 -0.40 3.68 -1.57
N TYR A 41 0.84 3.29 -1.88
CA TYR A 41 1.38 3.47 -3.23
C TYR A 41 0.61 2.68 -4.27
N ALA A 42 0.42 1.38 -4.07
CA ALA A 42 -0.27 0.51 -5.02
C ALA A 42 -1.75 0.90 -5.20
N TYR A 43 -2.42 1.30 -4.12
CA TYR A 43 -3.80 1.74 -4.17
C TYR A 43 -3.95 3.04 -4.96
N LEU A 44 -3.13 4.06 -4.66
CA LEU A 44 -3.15 5.32 -5.41
C LEU A 44 -2.80 5.11 -6.90
N GLU A 45 -1.88 4.19 -7.22
CA GLU A 45 -1.57 3.81 -8.60
C GLU A 45 -2.80 3.21 -9.31
N HIS A 46 -3.57 2.36 -8.62
CA HIS A 46 -4.82 1.81 -9.15
C HIS A 46 -5.88 2.89 -9.44
N LEU A 47 -6.00 3.88 -8.55
CA LEU A 47 -6.97 4.98 -8.70
C LEU A 47 -6.71 5.86 -9.94
N LEU A 48 -5.50 5.84 -10.50
CA LEU A 48 -5.21 6.54 -11.77
C LEU A 48 -6.02 6.00 -12.95
N THR A 49 -6.49 4.74 -12.84
CA THR A 49 -7.22 4.04 -13.90
C THR A 49 -8.70 3.80 -13.58
N ASP A 50 -9.11 3.98 -12.31
CA ASP A 50 -10.50 3.82 -11.88
C ASP A 50 -11.03 5.12 -11.25
N LYS A 51 -11.66 5.94 -12.09
CA LYS A 51 -12.24 7.23 -11.67
C LYS A 51 -13.36 7.07 -10.64
N LYS A 52 -14.17 6.03 -10.76
CA LYS A 52 -15.29 5.80 -9.84
C LYS A 52 -14.79 5.45 -8.44
N GLU A 53 -13.76 4.63 -8.36
CA GLU A 53 -13.14 4.31 -7.08
C GLU A 53 -12.37 5.51 -6.51
N TYR A 54 -11.72 6.30 -7.37
CA TYR A 54 -11.10 7.55 -6.97
C TYR A 54 -12.10 8.50 -6.31
N ASP A 55 -13.28 8.72 -6.91
CA ASP A 55 -14.26 9.65 -6.36
C ASP A 55 -14.76 9.21 -4.98
N LYS A 56 -14.95 7.91 -4.76
CA LYS A 56 -15.29 7.38 -3.42
C LYS A 56 -14.15 7.60 -2.42
N PHE A 57 -12.92 7.26 -2.82
CA PHE A 57 -11.75 7.44 -1.97
C PHE A 57 -11.57 8.91 -1.59
N TYR A 58 -11.74 9.82 -2.56
CA TYR A 58 -11.64 11.25 -2.34
C TYR A 58 -12.65 11.74 -1.29
N GLU A 59 -13.92 11.33 -1.38
CA GLU A 59 -14.92 11.73 -0.37
C GLU A 59 -14.60 11.16 1.03
N ILE A 60 -14.07 9.93 1.12
CA ILE A 60 -13.64 9.37 2.41
C ILE A 60 -12.44 10.14 2.96
N ALA A 61 -11.43 10.38 2.13
CA ALA A 61 -10.23 11.12 2.51
C ALA A 61 -10.60 12.52 2.97
N LYS A 62 -11.44 13.23 2.20
CA LYS A 62 -11.89 14.60 2.47
C LYS A 62 -12.55 14.79 3.84
N ASN A 63 -13.23 13.76 4.35
CA ASN A 63 -13.92 13.83 5.64
C ASN A 63 -13.10 13.21 6.79
N SER A 64 -11.91 12.67 6.50
CA SER A 64 -11.11 11.94 7.49
C SER A 64 -10.53 12.84 8.59
N LYS A 65 -10.21 14.09 8.27
CA LYS A 65 -9.74 15.08 9.25
C LYS A 65 -10.75 15.28 10.38
N GLU A 66 -11.99 15.58 10.02
CA GLU A 66 -13.06 15.85 10.98
C GLU A 66 -13.35 14.60 11.82
N ILE A 67 -13.29 13.41 11.22
CA ILE A 67 -13.43 12.14 11.93
C ILE A 67 -12.32 11.97 12.97
N LEU A 68 -11.06 12.24 12.61
CA LEU A 68 -9.94 12.12 13.55
C LEU A 68 -10.05 13.12 14.71
N ILE A 69 -10.44 14.37 14.42
CA ILE A 69 -10.68 15.37 15.47
C ILE A 69 -11.82 14.93 16.39
N ALA A 70 -12.92 14.42 15.84
CA ALA A 70 -14.05 13.91 16.63
C ALA A 70 -13.69 12.69 17.50
N LEU A 71 -12.70 11.90 17.08
CA LEU A 71 -12.14 10.79 17.86
C LEU A 71 -11.12 11.25 18.94
N GLY A 72 -10.87 12.56 19.06
CA GLY A 72 -10.01 13.13 20.09
C GLY A 72 -8.54 13.27 19.69
N PHE A 73 -8.19 13.10 18.41
CA PHE A 73 -6.84 13.42 17.94
C PHE A 73 -6.61 14.94 17.97
N PRO A 74 -5.40 15.41 18.36
CA PRO A 74 -5.14 16.85 18.42
C PRO A 74 -5.19 17.49 17.04
N GLN A 75 -6.08 18.47 16.86
CA GLN A 75 -6.30 19.16 15.58
C GLN A 75 -4.99 19.69 14.99
N PHE A 76 -4.19 20.38 15.79
CA PHE A 76 -2.90 20.94 15.35
C PHE A 76 -1.99 19.89 14.71
N THR A 77 -1.91 18.68 15.28
CA THR A 77 -1.07 17.61 14.71
C THR A 77 -1.69 16.94 13.50
N VAL A 78 -3.03 16.83 13.44
CA VAL A 78 -3.71 16.21 12.29
C VAL A 78 -3.61 17.11 11.06
N GLU A 79 -3.66 18.43 11.23
CA GLU A 79 -3.56 19.41 10.13
C GLU A 79 -2.24 19.34 9.36
N ASP A 80 -1.14 18.96 10.00
CA ASP A 80 0.16 18.84 9.35
C ASP A 80 0.28 17.59 8.45
N PHE A 81 -0.53 16.55 8.71
CA PHE A 81 -0.47 15.27 7.99
C PHE A 81 -1.62 15.05 6.99
N TYR A 82 -2.72 15.78 7.15
CA TYR A 82 -3.92 15.69 6.34
C TYR A 82 -3.77 16.44 5.01
#